data_AF-A0A0Q7CCF9-F1
#
_entry.id   AF-A0A0Q7CCF9-F1
#
_cell.length_a   1.000
_cell.length_b   1.000
_cell.length_c   1.000
_cell.angle_alpha   90.00
_cell.angle_beta   90.00
_cell.angle_gamma   90.00
#
_symmetry.space_group_name_H-M   'P 1'
#
loop_
_entity.id
_entity.type
_entity.pdbx_description
1 polymer ?
#
loop_
_entity_poly.entity_id
_entity_poly.type
_entity_poly.pdbx_seq_one_letter_code
_entity_poly.pdbx_strand_id
1 'polypeptide(L)'
;MKYLLMITFALLVSACGKPAPIETAETLVANPERLKELRAQCKADHAEVGDAQCNAVAEATRRRFMGGGTPYTPPASPPAELPAPAPAPAIPASPPGNTAKD
;
A
#
# COMPACT_ATOMS: atom_id res chain seq x y z
N MET A 1 0.29 19.68 -38.09
CA MET A 1 1.45 18.76 -38.23
C MET A 1 2.67 19.12 -37.36
N LYS A 2 2.95 20.39 -37.05
CA LYS A 2 4.08 20.75 -36.15
C LYS A 2 3.90 20.29 -34.70
N TYR A 3 2.68 20.36 -34.16
CA TYR A 3 2.38 19.93 -32.79
C TYR A 3 2.41 18.42 -32.59
N LEU A 4 2.08 17.63 -33.63
CA LEU A 4 2.18 16.17 -33.58
C LEU A 4 3.62 15.72 -33.34
N LEU A 5 4.58 16.37 -33.99
CA LEU A 5 6.01 16.08 -33.81
C LEU A 5 6.53 16.46 -32.41
N MET A 6 5.98 17.53 -31.82
CA MET A 6 6.30 17.92 -30.44
C MET A 6 5.71 16.96 -29.40
N ILE A 7 4.47 16.50 -29.61
CA ILE A 7 3.81 15.54 -28.72
C ILE A 7 4.52 14.18 -28.76
N THR A 8 4.96 13.71 -29.94
CA THR A 8 5.73 12.47 -30.05
C THR A 8 7.08 12.56 -29.34
N PHE A 9 7.74 13.71 -29.41
CA PHE A 9 9.03 13.90 -28.74
C PHE A 9 8.90 13.94 -27.21
N ALA A 10 7.83 14.54 -26.69
CA ALA A 10 7.52 14.52 -25.26
C ALA A 10 7.25 13.09 -24.74
N LEU A 11 6.54 12.26 -25.51
CA LEU A 11 6.29 10.84 -25.19
C LEU A 11 7.58 9.99 -25.21
N LEU A 12 8.51 10.29 -26.13
CA LEU A 12 9.81 9.61 -26.20
C LEU A 12 10.71 9.95 -24.99
N VAL A 13 10.58 11.16 -24.42
CA VAL A 13 11.38 11.59 -23.26
C VAL A 13 10.88 10.96 -21.95
N SER A 14 9.59 10.60 -21.83
CA SER A 14 9.11 9.85 -20.65
C SER A 14 9.57 8.39 -20.63
N ALA A 15 10.04 7.85 -21.76
CA ALA A 15 10.63 6.51 -21.85
C ALA A 15 12.12 6.45 -21.47
N CYS A 16 12.76 7.59 -21.15
CA CYS A 16 14.09 7.60 -20.55
C CYS A 16 13.96 7.31 -19.04
N GLY A 17 13.63 6.06 -18.72
CA GLY A 17 13.50 5.54 -17.37
C GLY A 17 14.83 5.61 -16.62
N LYS A 18 15.06 6.70 -15.88
CA LYS A 18 15.70 6.52 -14.57
C LYS A 18 14.68 5.74 -13.75
N PRO A 19 15.01 4.59 -13.13
CA PRO A 19 14.14 4.04 -12.10
C PRO A 19 13.95 5.18 -11.11
N ALA A 20 12.70 5.63 -10.97
CA ALA A 20 12.38 6.62 -9.96
C ALA A 20 12.92 6.03 -8.64
N PRO A 21 13.73 6.78 -7.89
CA PRO A 21 14.19 6.31 -6.59
C PRO A 21 12.95 5.91 -5.81
N ILE A 22 12.91 4.67 -5.30
CA ILE A 22 11.80 4.18 -4.51
C ILE A 22 11.52 5.23 -3.42
N GLU A 23 10.35 5.88 -3.47
CA GLU A 23 10.00 6.86 -2.47
C GLU A 23 9.79 6.11 -1.15
N THR A 24 10.60 6.46 -0.15
CA THR A 24 10.55 5.82 1.16
C THR A 24 9.25 6.17 1.86
N ALA A 25 8.81 5.27 2.73
CA ALA A 25 7.55 5.46 3.41
C ALA A 25 7.56 6.69 4.33
N GLU A 26 8.71 7.06 4.90
CA GLU A 26 8.90 8.30 5.66
C GLU A 26 8.61 9.54 4.81
N THR A 27 9.08 9.56 3.56
CA THR A 27 8.87 10.65 2.61
C THR A 27 7.40 10.75 2.21
N LEU A 28 6.75 9.60 1.98
CA LEU A 28 5.33 9.48 1.67
C LEU A 28 4.43 9.84 2.85
N VAL A 29 4.86 9.55 4.09
CA VAL A 29 4.19 10.00 5.31
C VAL A 29 4.27 11.52 5.40
N ALA A 30 5.40 12.15 5.05
CA ALA A 30 5.51 13.61 5.01
C ALA A 30 4.68 14.25 3.87
N ASN A 31 4.47 13.55 2.77
CA ASN A 31 3.80 14.06 1.55
C ASN A 31 2.51 13.29 1.19
N PRO A 32 1.35 13.67 1.76
CA PRO A 32 0.09 12.94 1.57
C PRO A 32 -0.43 12.95 0.13
N GLU A 33 -0.24 14.05 -0.59
CA GLU A 33 -0.73 14.16 -1.97
C GLU A 33 0.03 13.22 -2.91
N ARG A 34 1.35 13.08 -2.71
CA ARG A 34 2.18 12.08 -3.43
C ARG A 34 1.78 10.64 -3.08
N LEU A 35 1.48 10.38 -1.80
CA LEU A 35 1.01 9.07 -1.35
C LEU A 35 -0.32 8.67 -2.01
N LYS A 36 -1.28 9.59 -2.15
CA LYS A 36 -2.56 9.32 -2.80
C LYS A 36 -2.39 8.98 -4.28
N GLU A 37 -1.55 9.73 -4.99
CA GLU A 37 -1.26 9.50 -6.40
C GLU A 37 -0.60 8.14 -6.62
N LEU A 38 0.47 7.83 -5.88
CA LEU A 38 1.14 6.53 -5.96
C LEU A 38 0.22 5.37 -5.58
N ARG A 39 -0.71 5.59 -4.64
CA ARG A 39 -1.73 4.59 -4.31
C ARG A 39 -2.70 4.34 -5.47
N ALA A 40 -3.10 5.39 -6.19
CA ALA A 40 -3.92 5.24 -7.38
C ALA A 40 -3.17 4.48 -8.49
N GLN A 41 -1.88 4.80 -8.67
CA GLN A 41 -1.01 4.12 -9.63
C GLN A 41 -0.80 2.65 -9.28
N CYS A 42 -0.48 2.32 -8.02
CA CYS A 42 -0.37 0.93 -7.54
C CYS A 42 -1.66 0.12 -7.71
N LYS A 43 -2.83 0.78 -7.73
CA LYS A 43 -4.12 0.13 -7.99
C LYS A 43 -4.37 -0.06 -9.49
N ALA A 44 -3.88 0.87 -10.32
CA ALA A 44 -4.06 0.84 -11.76
C ALA A 44 -3.10 -0.17 -12.42
N ASP A 45 -1.81 -0.10 -12.08
CA ASP A 45 -0.78 -0.98 -12.61
C ASP A 45 0.34 -1.23 -11.58
N HIS A 46 0.22 -2.35 -10.86
CA HIS A 46 1.22 -2.75 -9.87
C HIS A 46 2.55 -3.20 -10.51
N ALA A 47 2.49 -3.75 -11.72
CA ALA A 47 3.67 -4.29 -12.40
C ALA A 47 4.56 -3.15 -12.93
N GLU A 48 3.94 -2.06 -13.39
CA GLU A 48 4.65 -0.86 -13.83
C GLU A 48 5.31 -0.12 -12.65
N VAL A 49 4.60 0.03 -11.54
CA VAL A 49 5.07 0.77 -10.35
C VAL A 49 6.07 -0.05 -9.52
N GLY A 50 5.88 -1.36 -9.47
CA GLY A 50 6.75 -2.31 -8.77
C GLY A 50 6.38 -2.55 -7.30
N ASP A 51 6.51 -3.82 -6.90
CA ASP A 51 6.12 -4.31 -5.56
C ASP A 51 6.77 -3.52 -4.42
N ALA A 52 8.04 -3.16 -4.57
CA ALA A 52 8.79 -2.42 -3.55
C ALA A 52 8.19 -1.03 -3.29
N GLN A 53 7.77 -0.32 -4.34
CA GLN A 53 7.16 1.00 -4.23
C GLN A 53 5.75 0.92 -3.66
N CYS A 54 4.96 -0.07 -4.08
CA CYS A 54 3.60 -0.25 -3.56
C CYS A 54 3.60 -0.74 -2.11
N ASN A 55 4.59 -1.53 -1.70
CA ASN A 55 4.80 -1.87 -0.30
C ASN A 55 5.15 -0.63 0.53
N ALA A 56 6.03 0.25 0.04
CA ALA A 56 6.34 1.52 0.70
C ALA A 56 5.10 2.43 0.85
N VAL A 57 4.21 2.48 -0.15
CA VAL A 57 2.93 3.20 -0.10
C VAL A 57 1.98 2.59 0.95
N ALA A 58 1.91 1.26 1.03
CA ALA A 58 1.11 0.57 2.04
C ALA A 58 1.64 0.83 3.46
N GLU A 59 2.96 0.83 3.61
CA GLU A 59 3.67 1.10 4.85
C GLU A 59 3.42 2.55 5.32
N ALA A 60 3.58 3.52 4.43
CA ALA A 60 3.29 4.93 4.69
C ALA A 60 1.82 5.17 5.07
N THR A 61 0.90 4.47 4.39
CA THR A 61 -0.52 4.48 4.73
C THR A 61 -0.73 3.95 6.15
N ARG A 62 -0.16 2.78 6.48
CA ARG A 62 -0.27 2.18 7.81
C ARG A 62 0.26 3.13 8.88
N ARG A 63 1.44 3.72 8.68
CA ARG A 63 2.04 4.69 9.61
C ARG A 63 1.18 5.91 9.82
N ARG A 64 0.57 6.46 8.77
CA ARG A 64 -0.39 7.57 8.89
C ARG A 64 -1.63 7.18 9.67
N PHE A 65 -2.12 5.95 9.48
CA PHE A 65 -3.36 5.50 10.11
C PHE A 65 -3.16 5.10 11.57
N MET A 66 -2.06 4.41 11.89
CA MET A 66 -1.73 3.98 13.25
C MET A 66 -0.97 5.04 14.05
N GLY A 67 -0.42 6.06 13.39
CA GLY A 67 0.44 7.07 14.00
C GLY A 67 1.69 6.46 14.65
N GLY A 68 2.39 7.25 15.47
CA GLY A 68 3.51 6.77 16.30
C GLY A 68 3.10 5.86 17.46
N GLY A 69 1.83 5.42 17.51
CA GLY A 69 1.25 4.66 18.60
C GLY A 69 1.12 5.46 19.90
N THR A 70 0.03 5.26 20.64
CA THR A 70 0.11 5.42 22.10
C THR A 70 0.56 4.07 22.65
N PRO A 71 1.64 4.00 23.45
CA PRO A 71 2.02 2.75 24.09
C PRO A 71 0.83 2.19 24.85
N TYR A 72 0.46 0.95 24.56
CA TYR A 72 -0.60 0.28 25.31
C TYR A 72 -0.21 0.27 26.78
N THR A 73 -1.06 0.87 27.62
CA THR A 73 -0.90 0.84 29.07
C THR A 73 -1.87 -0.20 29.61
N PRO A 74 -1.38 -1.40 30.00
CA PRO A 74 -2.24 -2.41 30.58
C PRO A 74 -2.86 -1.90 31.88
N PRO A 75 -4.13 -2.26 32.17
CA PRO A 75 -4.74 -1.96 33.45
C PRO A 75 -3.97 -2.62 34.60
N ALA A 76 -3.87 -1.94 35.74
CA ALA A 76 -3.14 -2.41 36.93
C ALA A 76 -3.78 -3.64 37.61
N SER A 77 -5.00 -4.00 37.22
CA SER A 77 -5.74 -5.14 37.72
C SER A 77 -6.18 -6.00 36.54
N PRO A 78 -6.19 -7.34 36.67
CA PRO A 78 -6.80 -8.20 35.67
C PRO A 78 -8.24 -7.74 35.45
N PRO A 79 -8.73 -7.68 34.20
CA PRO A 79 -10.16 -7.54 33.96
C PRO A 79 -10.90 -8.61 34.77
N ALA A 80 -12.05 -8.25 35.35
CA ALA A 80 -12.94 -9.26 35.92
C ALA A 80 -13.16 -10.34 34.86
N GLU A 81 -12.94 -11.60 35.23
CA GLU A 81 -12.91 -12.74 34.31
C GLU A 81 -14.12 -12.66 33.37
N LEU A 82 -13.85 -12.37 32.10
CA LEU A 82 -14.90 -12.28 31.10
C LEU A 82 -15.49 -13.69 30.98
N PRO A 83 -16.83 -13.85 30.98
CA PRO A 83 -17.43 -15.15 30.75
C PRO A 83 -16.84 -15.75 29.47
N ALA A 84 -16.56 -17.05 29.51
CA ALA A 84 -15.88 -17.74 28.42
C ALA A 84 -16.53 -17.37 27.07
N PRO A 85 -15.73 -16.98 26.07
CA PRO A 85 -16.28 -16.60 24.78
C PRO A 85 -17.08 -17.78 24.23
N ALA A 86 -18.26 -17.48 23.69
CA ALA A 86 -19.07 -18.49 23.00
C ALA A 86 -18.22 -19.20 21.95
N PRO A 87 -18.46 -20.51 21.70
CA PRO A 87 -17.71 -21.25 20.69
C PRO A 87 -17.78 -20.49 19.37
N ALA A 88 -16.62 -20.21 18.78
CA ALA A 88 -16.54 -19.54 17.51
C ALA A 88 -17.33 -20.36 16.47
N PRO A 89 -18.11 -19.71 15.58
CA PRO A 89 -18.74 -20.42 14.48
C PRO A 89 -17.66 -21.11 13.65
N ALA A 90 -17.93 -22.36 13.25
CA ALA A 90 -17.01 -23.11 12.40
C ALA A 90 -16.74 -22.30 11.12
N ILE A 91 -15.49 -21.90 10.92
CA ILE A 91 -15.07 -21.27 9.68
C ILE A 91 -15.04 -22.39 8.62
N PRO A 92 -15.86 -22.32 7.57
CA PRO A 92 -15.79 -23.31 6.51
C PRO A 92 -14.39 -23.30 5.89
N ALA A 93 -13.85 -24.48 5.61
CA ALA A 93 -12.54 -24.61 4.97
C ALA A 93 -12.51 -23.78 3.68
N SER A 94 -11.50 -22.92 3.55
CA SER A 94 -11.26 -22.20 2.31
C SER A 94 -11.11 -23.20 1.16
N PRO A 95 -11.79 -22.99 0.01
CA PRO A 95 -11.58 -23.84 -1.15
C PRO A 95 -10.11 -23.79 -1.58
N PRO A 96 -9.54 -24.89 -2.12
CA PRO A 96 -8.17 -24.88 -2.60
C PRO A 96 -8.00 -23.78 -3.65
N GLY A 97 -7.05 -22.88 -3.42
CA GLY A 97 -6.73 -21.79 -4.34
C GLY A 97 -6.34 -22.38 -5.69
N ASN A 98 -7.09 -22.05 -6.73
CA ASN A 98 -6.72 -22.34 -8.10
C ASN A 98 -5.55 -21.42 -8.49
N THR A 99 -4.35 -21.98 -8.54
CA THR A 99 -3.24 -21.37 -9.27
C THR A 99 -3.57 -21.43 -10.76
N ALA A 100 -4.34 -20.46 -11.25
CA ALA A 100 -4.46 -20.19 -12.67
C ALA A 100 -3.16 -19.49 -13.10
N LYS A 101 -2.29 -20.27 -13.73
CA LYS A 101 -1.15 -19.80 -14.48
C LYS A 101 -1.58 -19.80 -15.94
N ASP A 102 -1.86 -18.63 -16.47
CA ASP A 102 -1.91 -18.36 -17.91
C ASP A 102 -1.16 -17.04 -18.16
#